data_AF-E1QMG5-F1
#
_entry.id   AF-E1QMG5-F1
#
_cell.length_a   1.000
_cell.length_b   1.000
_cell.length_c   1.000
_cell.angle_alpha   90.00
_cell.angle_beta   90.00
_cell.angle_gamma   90.00
#
_symmetry.space_group_name_H-M   'P 1'
#
loop_
_entity.id
_entity.type
_entity.pdbx_description
1 polymer ?
#
loop_
_entity_poly.entity_id
_entity_poly.type
_entity_poly.pdbx_seq_one_letter_code
_entity_poly.pdbx_strand_id
1 'polypeptide(L)'
;MSIAYPVAMVRVIRSVNMNGRGVEVGSSWVSGNLLFRHHAPGQAVQDSAVGWAQAEDQQGRVFFIWQPQGRQEARLVIQRVDSLYCYEVEPLEA
;
A
#
# COMPACT_ATOMS: atom_id res chain seq x y z
N MET A 1 0.97 16.36 18.75
CA MET A 1 0.87 14.93 19.12
C MET A 1 1.20 14.12 17.87
N SER A 2 2.32 13.39 17.85
CA SER A 2 2.65 12.48 16.75
C SER A 2 1.90 11.17 17.00
N ILE A 3 0.89 10.87 16.19
CA ILE A 3 0.25 9.56 16.19
C ILE A 3 1.23 8.65 15.44
N ALA A 4 2.10 7.97 16.18
CA ALA A 4 2.92 6.91 15.62
C ALA A 4 1.97 5.80 15.16
N TYR A 5 1.71 5.74 13.86
CA TYR A 5 1.02 4.59 13.30
C TYR A 5 1.96 3.40 13.41
N PRO A 6 1.53 2.27 14.01
CA PRO A 6 2.38 1.12 14.13
C PRO A 6 2.75 0.62 12.72
N VAL A 7 4.05 0.41 12.52
CA VAL A 7 4.60 -0.26 11.34
C VAL A 7 3.85 -1.58 11.16
N ALA A 8 3.18 -1.75 10.02
CA ALA A 8 2.43 -2.94 9.66
C ALA A 8 3.26 -3.78 8.68
N MET A 9 3.41 -5.06 9.01
CA MET A 9 3.86 -6.07 8.06
C MET A 9 2.64 -6.67 7.37
N VAL A 10 2.65 -6.68 6.04
CA VAL A 10 1.54 -7.16 5.22
C VAL A 10 2.03 -8.18 4.21
N ARG A 11 1.16 -9.12 3.84
CA ARG A 11 1.39 -10.09 2.78
C ARG A 11 0.45 -9.84 1.62
N VAL A 12 0.98 -9.77 0.41
CA VAL A 12 0.17 -9.57 -0.80
C VAL A 12 -0.64 -10.84 -1.08
N ILE A 13 -1.96 -10.68 -1.20
CA ILE A 13 -2.90 -11.78 -1.49
C ILE A 13 -3.48 -11.68 -2.90
N ARG A 14 -3.44 -10.49 -3.51
CA ARG A 14 -3.89 -10.26 -4.88
C ARG A 14 -3.07 -9.12 -5.49
N SER A 15 -2.73 -9.24 -6.77
CA SER A 15 -1.97 -8.22 -7.51
C SER A 15 -2.56 -8.02 -8.90
N VAL A 16 -2.66 -6.77 -9.33
CA VAL A 16 -3.18 -6.35 -10.63
C VAL A 16 -2.23 -5.30 -11.22
N ASN A 17 -1.59 -5.60 -12.35
CA ASN A 17 -0.65 -4.72 -13.05
C ASN A 17 0.54 -4.20 -12.21
N MET A 18 1.00 -4.99 -11.23
CA MET A 18 2.15 -4.61 -10.37
C MET A 18 3.42 -5.46 -10.58
N ASN A 19 3.40 -6.45 -11.47
CA ASN A 19 4.51 -7.40 -11.67
C ASN A 19 5.84 -6.70 -12.01
N GLY A 20 5.80 -5.61 -12.78
CA GLY A 20 6.99 -4.81 -13.11
C GLY A 20 7.57 -4.00 -11.94
N ARG A 21 7.02 -4.13 -10.72
CA ARG A 21 7.40 -3.37 -9.52
C ARG A 21 7.75 -4.26 -8.33
N GLY A 22 7.90 -5.57 -8.54
CA GLY A 22 8.23 -6.53 -7.49
C GLY A 22 7.09 -6.84 -6.50
N VAL A 23 5.87 -6.33 -6.74
CA VAL A 23 4.71 -6.60 -5.87
C VAL A 23 3.95 -7.82 -6.39
N GLU A 24 4.36 -8.99 -5.92
CA GLU A 24 3.82 -10.29 -6.33
C GLU A 24 2.96 -10.92 -5.24
N VAL A 25 2.02 -11.79 -5.64
CA VAL A 25 1.22 -12.55 -4.67
C VAL A 25 2.13 -13.43 -3.82
N GLY A 26 1.96 -13.37 -2.50
CA GLY A 26 2.78 -14.07 -1.52
C GLY A 26 3.95 -13.26 -0.98
N SER A 27 4.35 -12.16 -1.64
CA SER A 27 5.41 -11.27 -1.17
C SER A 27 5.01 -10.51 0.10
N SER A 28 6.01 -10.20 0.93
CA SER A 28 5.81 -9.51 2.21
C SER A 28 6.39 -8.09 2.15
N TRP A 29 5.66 -7.15 2.74
CA TRP A 29 5.97 -5.72 2.70
C TRP A 29 5.78 -5.09 4.08
N VAL A 30 6.49 -4.00 4.32
CA VAL A 30 6.42 -3.25 5.57
C VAL A 30 6.06 -1.80 5.31
N SER A 31 5.12 -1.26 6.10
CA SER A 31 4.74 0.15 6.02
C SER A 31 5.71 1.04 6.80
N GLY A 32 6.07 2.20 6.25
CA GLY A 32 6.96 3.18 6.87
C GLY A 32 6.26 4.47 7.28
N ASN A 33 6.87 5.61 6.95
CA ASN A 33 6.38 6.92 7.35
C ASN A 33 5.09 7.31 6.63
N LEU A 34 4.31 8.19 7.25
CA LEU A 34 3.18 8.83 6.58
C LEU A 34 3.69 9.75 5.47
N LEU A 35 3.22 9.56 4.24
CA LEU A 35 3.60 10.39 3.09
C LEU A 35 2.59 11.50 2.83
N PHE A 36 1.30 11.16 2.75
CA PHE A 36 0.24 12.10 2.46
C PHE A 36 -1.14 11.53 2.83
N ARG A 37 -2.16 12.38 2.73
CA ARG A 37 -3.56 11.99 2.83
C ARG A 37 -4.19 11.96 1.44
N HIS A 38 -4.76 10.81 1.07
CA HIS A 38 -5.54 10.66 -0.15
C HIS A 38 -6.94 11.27 0.02
N HIS A 39 -7.55 11.68 -1.09
CA HIS A 39 -8.89 12.28 -1.09
C HIS A 39 -10.00 11.22 -0.91
N ALA A 40 -9.69 9.96 -1.18
CA ALA A 40 -10.61 8.82 -1.08
C ALA A 40 -10.02 7.69 -0.21
N PRO A 41 -10.86 6.87 0.44
CA PRO A 41 -10.40 5.73 1.24
C PRO A 41 -9.70 4.68 0.37
N GLY A 42 -8.91 3.81 1.01
CA GLY A 42 -8.15 2.76 0.31
C GLY A 42 -9.02 1.89 -0.58
N GLN A 43 -10.28 1.65 -0.20
CA GLN A 43 -11.24 0.91 -1.04
C GLN A 43 -11.36 1.46 -2.47
N ALA A 44 -11.26 2.78 -2.65
CA ALA A 44 -11.40 3.44 -3.95
C ALA A 44 -10.19 3.23 -4.88
N VAL A 45 -9.07 2.72 -4.36
CA VAL A 45 -7.85 2.46 -5.15
C VAL A 45 -8.11 1.46 -6.27
N GLN A 46 -8.99 0.48 -6.05
CA GLN A 46 -9.34 -0.52 -7.07
C GLN A 46 -9.92 0.11 -8.34
N ASP A 47 -10.65 1.22 -8.18
CA ASP A 47 -11.32 1.91 -9.27
C ASP A 47 -10.46 3.02 -9.89
N SER A 48 -9.53 3.61 -9.12
CA SER A 48 -8.76 4.79 -9.54
C SER A 48 -7.31 4.51 -9.98
N ALA A 49 -6.70 3.40 -9.54
CA ALA A 49 -5.30 3.10 -9.81
C ALA A 49 -5.11 2.18 -11.02
N VAL A 50 -4.10 2.47 -11.86
CA VAL A 50 -3.73 1.66 -13.03
C VAL A 50 -3.19 0.29 -12.62
N GLY A 51 -2.52 0.23 -11.47
CA GLY A 51 -2.03 -1.00 -10.86
C GLY A 51 -2.12 -0.90 -9.34
N TRP A 52 -2.48 -2.02 -8.72
CA TRP A 52 -2.62 -2.15 -7.28
C TRP A 52 -2.40 -3.58 -6.84
N ALA A 53 -2.05 -3.75 -5.57
CA ALA A 53 -2.02 -5.04 -4.90
C ALA A 53 -2.79 -4.95 -3.58
N GLN A 54 -3.60 -5.96 -3.30
CA GLN A 54 -4.27 -6.12 -2.02
C GLN A 54 -3.36 -6.96 -1.11
N ALA A 55 -3.16 -6.47 0.11
CA ALA A 55 -2.36 -7.13 1.11
C ALA A 55 -3.12 -7.21 2.43
N GLU A 56 -2.76 -8.18 3.26
CA GLU A 56 -3.35 -8.40 4.59
C GLU A 56 -2.25 -8.53 5.62
N ASP A 57 -2.49 -8.00 6.82
CA ASP A 57 -1.61 -8.27 7.96
C ASP A 57 -2.06 -9.50 8.76
N GLN A 58 -1.31 -9.83 9.82
CA GLN A 58 -1.61 -10.96 10.70
C GLN A 58 -2.96 -10.83 11.44
N GLN A 59 -3.56 -9.64 11.48
CA GLN A 59 -4.85 -9.38 12.11
C GLN A 59 -6.01 -9.42 11.10
N GLY A 60 -5.73 -9.73 9.82
CA GLY A 60 -6.72 -9.74 8.74
C GLY A 60 -7.14 -8.34 8.30
N ARG A 61 -6.39 -7.29 8.69
CA ARG A 61 -6.67 -5.93 8.20
C ARG A 61 -6.18 -5.83 6.76
N VAL A 62 -7.02 -5.27 5.90
CA VAL A 62 -6.77 -5.20 4.46
C VAL A 62 -6.15 -3.85 4.09
N PHE A 63 -5.17 -3.90 3.19
CA PHE A 63 -4.44 -2.77 2.66
C PHE A 63 -4.34 -2.84 1.14
N PHE A 64 -4.15 -1.69 0.52
CA PHE A 64 -3.80 -1.57 -0.89
C PHE A 64 -2.41 -0.96 -1.04
N ILE A 65 -1.56 -1.63 -1.83
CA ILE A 65 -0.28 -1.13 -2.32
C ILE A 65 -0.49 -0.64 -3.75
N TRP A 66 -0.11 0.60 -4.05
CA TRP A 66 -0.35 1.19 -5.37
C TRP A 66 0.63 2.33 -5.66
N GLN A 67 0.67 2.78 -6.92
CA GLN A 67 1.47 3.95 -7.30
C GLN A 67 0.59 5.20 -7.46
N PRO A 68 0.89 6.29 -6.73
CA PRO A 68 0.25 7.59 -6.94
C PRO A 68 0.47 8.13 -8.36
N GLN A 69 -0.59 8.55 -9.03
CA GLN A 69 -0.51 9.23 -10.33
C GLN A 69 0.05 10.65 -10.17
N GLY A 70 0.72 11.18 -11.20
CA GLY A 70 1.16 12.57 -11.26
C GLY A 70 2.42 12.92 -10.45
N ARG A 71 3.09 11.93 -9.87
CA ARG A 71 4.41 12.08 -9.23
C ARG A 71 5.41 11.21 -10.00
N GLN A 72 6.24 11.83 -10.84
CA GLN A 72 7.14 11.14 -11.78
C GLN A 72 8.18 10.21 -11.12
N GLU A 73 8.43 10.37 -9.82
CA GLU A 73 9.30 9.50 -9.01
C GLU A 73 8.52 8.68 -7.96
N ALA A 74 7.20 8.51 -8.13
CA ALA A 74 6.35 7.96 -7.08
C ALA A 74 6.76 6.54 -6.70
N ARG A 75 7.40 6.44 -5.54
CA ARG A 75 7.52 5.21 -4.75
C ARG A 75 6.11 4.63 -4.53
N LEU A 76 6.06 3.31 -4.39
CA LEU A 76 4.83 2.64 -3.98
C LEU A 76 4.38 3.17 -2.63
N VAL A 77 3.07 3.18 -2.43
CA VAL A 77 2.46 3.55 -1.15
C VAL A 77 1.53 2.46 -0.69
N ILE A 78 1.30 2.39 0.62
CA ILE A 78 0.33 1.50 1.24
C ILE A 78 -0.75 2.31 1.95
N GLN A 79 -1.99 1.87 1.82
CA GLN A 79 -3.17 2.51 2.42
C GLN A 79 -4.14 1.45 2.92
N ARG A 80 -4.63 1.57 4.16
CA ARG A 80 -5.68 0.69 4.69
C ARG A 80 -7.02 0.97 3.99
N VAL A 81 -7.85 -0.06 3.81
CA VAL A 81 -9.13 0.03 3.08
C VAL A 81 -10.03 1.20 3.54
N ASP A 82 -10.13 1.42 4.83
CA ASP A 82 -10.97 2.43 5.50
C ASP A 82 -10.19 3.69 5.91
N SER A 83 -8.93 3.82 5.50
CA SER A 83 -8.07 4.94 5.85
C SER A 83 -7.88 5.89 4.67
N LEU A 84 -7.70 7.17 4.97
CA LEU A 84 -7.28 8.19 4.00
C LEU A 84 -5.77 8.39 3.99
N TYR A 85 -5.03 7.73 4.88
CA TYR A 85 -3.60 7.97 5.07
C TYR A 85 -2.77 6.99 4.23
N CYS A 86 -1.83 7.53 3.45
CA CYS A 86 -0.92 6.77 2.60
C CYS A 86 0.49 6.81 3.20
N TYR A 87 1.07 5.63 3.36
CA TYR A 87 2.39 5.45 3.97
C TYR A 87 3.40 4.95 2.94
N GLU A 88 4.68 5.12 3.25
CA GLU A 88 5.76 4.42 2.58
C GLU A 88 5.55 2.91 2.67
N VAL A 89 6.02 2.19 1.66
CA VAL A 89 6.01 0.73 1.68
C VAL A 89 7.25 0.17 0.99
N GLU A 90 7.90 -0.80 1.65
CA GLU A 90 9.14 -1.42 1.19
C GLU A 90 9.05 -2.95 1.29
N PRO A 91 9.71 -3.70 0.39
CA PRO A 91 9.73 -5.15 0.45
C PRO A 91 10.51 -5.62 1.68
N LEU A 92 10.05 -6.69 2.33
CA LEU A 92 10.71 -7.25 3.51
C LEU A 92 11.92 -8.12 3.14
N GLU A 93 11.91 -8.70 1.93
CA GLU A 93 13.01 -9.48 1.36
C GLU A 93 13.38 -8.83 0.02
N ALA A 94 14.65 -8.49 -0.16
CA ALA A 94 15.21 -7.90 -1.39
C ALA A 94 15.84 -8.98 -2.28
#